data_AF-A0A749PMM1-F1
#
_entry.id   AF-A0A749PMM1-F1
#
_cell.length_a   1.000
_cell.length_b   1.000
_cell.length_c   1.000
_cell.angle_alpha   90.00
_cell.angle_beta   90.00
_cell.angle_gamma   90.00
#
_symmetry.space_group_name_H-M   'P 1'
#
loop_
_entity.id
_entity.type
_entity.pdbx_description
1 polymer ?
#
loop_
_entity_poly.entity_id
_entity_poly.type
_entity_poly.pdbx_seq_one_letter_code
_entity_poly.pdbx_strand_id
1 'polypeptide(L)'
;MKAELLRDASIAEATKEKDLKVAAFRKEQDTAKTDADKYAVEQAAEASQYTAESQAKASAEKIRLDGLAQAESARAKGTAEAEVIRLRGLAEAEARERQAEAFEKFGQAAVLDIVAKMLPELAGKVAAPLGSIDKLTVMDSGNGTGALQLGQYVTQLMATVPEMLKNVSGIDVTQLVKGLTEKKDGASETSTGEPGAVEKKE
;
A
#
# COMPACT_ATOMS: atom_id res chain seq x y z
N MET A 1 -14.12 10.50 -115.42
CA MET A 1 -14.26 11.47 -114.30
C MET A 1 -15.46 11.20 -113.39
N LYS A 2 -16.70 11.01 -113.87
CA LYS A 2 -17.87 10.82 -112.98
C LYS A 2 -17.87 9.52 -112.14
N ALA A 3 -17.21 8.46 -112.62
CA ALA A 3 -17.14 7.16 -111.94
C ALA A 3 -16.06 7.08 -110.84
N GLU A 4 -15.02 7.93 -110.89
CA GLU A 4 -13.96 7.97 -109.87
C GLU A 4 -14.43 8.75 -108.64
N LEU A 5 -15.12 9.87 -108.82
CA LEU A 5 -15.72 10.65 -107.73
C LEU A 5 -16.71 9.86 -106.86
N LEU A 6 -17.51 8.97 -107.46
CA LEU A 6 -18.44 8.10 -106.72
C LEU A 6 -17.70 7.01 -105.93
N ARG A 7 -16.56 6.54 -106.44
CA ARG A 7 -15.72 5.53 -105.78
C ARG A 7 -14.95 6.13 -104.61
N ASP A 8 -14.39 7.33 -104.80
CA ASP A 8 -13.71 8.08 -103.75
C ASP A 8 -14.67 8.53 -102.64
N ALA A 9 -15.91 8.93 -103.00
CA ALA A 9 -16.95 9.25 -102.03
C ALA A 9 -17.36 8.02 -101.20
N SER A 10 -17.52 6.85 -101.82
CA SER A 10 -17.81 5.58 -101.13
C SER A 10 -16.66 5.15 -100.22
N ILE A 11 -15.41 5.33 -100.64
CA ILE A 11 -14.23 5.03 -99.82
C ILE A 11 -14.16 5.98 -98.62
N ALA A 12 -14.44 7.27 -98.82
CA ALA A 12 -14.47 8.27 -97.76
C ALA A 12 -15.60 8.05 -96.74
N GLU A 13 -16.78 7.62 -97.18
CA GLU A 13 -17.86 7.23 -96.25
C GLU A 13 -17.50 5.96 -95.46
N ALA A 14 -16.92 4.95 -96.13
CA ALA A 14 -16.52 3.71 -95.49
C ALA A 14 -15.39 3.90 -94.46
N THR A 15 -14.41 4.77 -94.72
CA THR A 15 -13.35 5.09 -93.75
C THR A 15 -13.92 5.85 -92.56
N LYS A 16 -14.81 6.82 -92.79
CA LYS A 16 -15.47 7.60 -91.73
C LYS A 16 -16.33 6.72 -90.83
N GLU A 17 -17.07 5.76 -91.40
CA GLU A 17 -17.87 4.80 -90.63
C GLU A 17 -16.98 3.85 -89.80
N LYS A 18 -15.85 3.42 -90.36
CA LYS A 18 -14.87 2.58 -89.65
C LYS A 18 -14.21 3.33 -88.49
N ASP A 19 -13.84 4.59 -88.68
CA ASP A 19 -13.27 5.45 -87.65
C ASP A 19 -14.27 5.74 -86.53
N LEU A 20 -15.55 5.97 -86.88
CA LEU A 20 -16.63 6.11 -85.90
C LEU A 20 -16.84 4.83 -85.08
N LYS A 21 -16.79 3.65 -85.70
CA LYS A 21 -16.85 2.36 -85.00
C LYS A 21 -15.66 2.16 -84.06
N VAL A 22 -14.44 2.48 -84.50
CA VAL A 22 -13.24 2.37 -83.66
C VAL A 22 -13.30 3.35 -82.48
N ALA A 23 -13.76 4.58 -82.71
CA ALA A 23 -13.94 5.58 -81.65
C ALA A 23 -15.02 5.16 -80.64
N ALA A 24 -16.15 4.62 -81.11
CA ALA A 24 -17.20 4.09 -80.24
C ALA A 24 -16.70 2.90 -79.39
N PHE A 25 -15.97 1.97 -80.00
CA PHE A 25 -15.42 0.80 -79.30
C PHE A 25 -14.36 1.18 -78.27
N ARG A 26 -13.52 2.18 -78.55
CA ARG A 26 -12.57 2.72 -77.57
C ARG A 26 -13.29 3.36 -76.40
N LYS A 27 -14.31 4.18 -76.67
CA LYS A 27 -15.12 4.82 -75.63
C LYS A 27 -15.81 3.80 -74.73
N GLU A 28 -16.35 2.73 -75.32
CA GLU A 28 -17.00 1.64 -74.58
C GLU A 28 -16.00 0.84 -73.72
N GLN A 29 -14.79 0.56 -74.25
CA GLN A 29 -13.71 -0.03 -73.43
C GLN A 29 -13.28 0.87 -72.29
N ASP A 30 -13.13 2.18 -72.52
CA ASP A 30 -12.68 3.11 -71.49
C ASP A 30 -13.75 3.28 -70.40
N THR A 31 -15.04 3.29 -70.76
CA THR A 31 -16.13 3.26 -69.77
C THR A 31 -16.15 1.95 -69.00
N ALA A 32 -16.01 0.80 -69.67
CA ALA A 32 -16.00 -0.50 -69.02
C ALA A 32 -14.82 -0.65 -68.05
N LYS A 33 -13.63 -0.15 -68.42
CA LYS A 33 -12.45 -0.11 -67.54
C LYS A 33 -12.68 0.80 -66.33
N THR A 34 -13.20 2.00 -66.57
CA THR A 34 -13.44 2.98 -65.49
C THR A 34 -14.48 2.48 -64.49
N ASP A 35 -15.53 1.81 -64.96
CA ASP A 35 -16.57 1.24 -64.09
C ASP A 35 -16.04 0.03 -63.30
N ALA A 36 -15.19 -0.80 -63.92
CA ALA A 36 -14.50 -1.88 -63.22
C ALA A 36 -13.54 -1.35 -62.14
N ASP A 37 -12.77 -0.29 -62.44
CA ASP A 37 -11.86 0.34 -61.48
C ASP A 37 -12.64 0.97 -60.31
N LYS A 38 -13.76 1.65 -60.57
CA LYS A 38 -14.62 2.18 -59.49
C LYS A 38 -15.16 1.08 -58.59
N TYR A 39 -15.65 0.00 -59.19
CA TYR A 39 -16.16 -1.14 -58.41
C TYR A 39 -15.06 -1.81 -57.59
N ALA A 40 -13.86 -1.95 -58.14
CA ALA A 40 -12.71 -2.50 -57.42
C ALA A 40 -12.30 -1.58 -56.24
N VAL A 41 -12.31 -0.26 -56.44
CA VAL A 41 -12.01 0.72 -55.38
C VAL A 41 -13.09 0.71 -54.31
N GLU A 42 -14.37 0.65 -54.66
CA GLU A 42 -15.48 0.56 -53.70
C GLU A 42 -15.39 -0.73 -52.86
N GLN A 43 -15.17 -1.88 -53.49
CA GLN A 43 -14.95 -3.13 -52.75
C GLN A 43 -13.71 -3.08 -51.86
N ALA A 44 -12.60 -2.53 -52.35
CA ALA A 44 -11.38 -2.41 -51.57
C ALA A 44 -11.58 -1.47 -50.38
N ALA A 45 -12.32 -0.38 -50.55
CA ALA A 45 -12.67 0.56 -49.48
C ALA A 45 -13.58 -0.10 -48.44
N GLU A 46 -14.61 -0.83 -48.88
CA GLU A 46 -15.53 -1.55 -47.98
C GLU A 46 -14.80 -2.66 -47.21
N ALA A 47 -13.93 -3.43 -47.87
CA ALA A 47 -13.09 -4.43 -47.21
C ALA A 47 -12.12 -3.78 -46.20
N SER A 48 -11.55 -2.62 -46.54
CA SER A 48 -10.67 -1.86 -45.63
C SER A 48 -11.44 -1.31 -44.43
N GLN A 49 -12.66 -0.82 -44.61
CA GLN A 49 -13.51 -0.38 -43.50
C GLN A 49 -13.91 -1.55 -42.60
N TYR A 50 -14.33 -2.67 -43.19
CA TYR A 50 -14.70 -3.86 -42.43
C TYR A 50 -13.53 -4.40 -41.60
N THR A 51 -12.33 -4.47 -42.20
CA THR A 51 -11.12 -4.91 -41.49
C THR A 51 -10.72 -3.94 -40.39
N ALA A 52 -10.77 -2.63 -40.64
CA ALA A 52 -10.49 -1.61 -39.63
C ALA A 52 -11.49 -1.65 -38.46
N GLU A 53 -12.79 -1.79 -38.75
CA GLU A 53 -13.82 -1.92 -37.71
C GLU A 53 -13.65 -3.21 -36.90
N SER A 54 -13.38 -4.32 -37.57
CA SER A 54 -13.15 -5.61 -36.91
C SER A 54 -11.92 -5.55 -36.01
N GLN A 55 -10.83 -4.96 -36.47
CA GLN A 55 -9.61 -4.75 -35.67
C GLN A 55 -9.86 -3.80 -34.50
N ALA A 56 -10.62 -2.72 -34.69
CA ALA A 56 -10.97 -1.79 -33.63
C ALA A 56 -11.83 -2.48 -32.55
N LYS A 57 -12.84 -3.27 -32.96
CA LYS A 57 -13.67 -4.08 -32.05
C LYS A 57 -12.84 -5.12 -31.30
N ALA A 58 -11.97 -5.84 -32.00
CA ALA A 58 -11.08 -6.83 -31.39
C ALA A 58 -10.10 -6.19 -30.38
N SER A 59 -9.56 -5.02 -30.71
CA SER A 59 -8.65 -4.29 -29.82
C SER A 59 -9.36 -3.75 -28.59
N ALA A 60 -10.58 -3.21 -28.75
CA ALA A 60 -11.39 -2.75 -27.64
C ALA A 60 -11.74 -3.89 -26.68
N GLU A 61 -12.13 -5.05 -27.23
CA GLU A 61 -12.44 -6.23 -26.42
C GLU A 61 -11.19 -6.77 -25.72
N LYS A 62 -10.03 -6.78 -26.41
CA LYS A 62 -8.76 -7.16 -25.80
C LYS A 62 -8.43 -6.27 -24.61
N ILE A 63 -8.52 -4.94 -24.76
CA ILE A 63 -8.25 -3.99 -23.67
C ILE A 63 -9.23 -4.21 -22.51
N ARG A 64 -10.51 -4.47 -22.81
CA ARG A 64 -11.53 -4.76 -21.80
C ARG A 64 -11.19 -6.04 -21.03
N LEU A 65 -10.87 -7.12 -21.73
CA LEU A 65 -10.48 -8.40 -21.13
C LEU A 65 -9.20 -8.29 -20.32
N ASP A 66 -8.18 -7.60 -20.85
CA ASP A 66 -6.92 -7.35 -20.13
C ASP A 66 -7.18 -6.52 -18.85
N GLY A 67 -8.02 -5.49 -18.93
CA GLY A 67 -8.41 -4.68 -17.77
C GLY A 67 -9.16 -5.49 -16.70
N LEU A 68 -10.09 -6.35 -17.13
CA LEU A 68 -10.79 -7.28 -16.23
C LEU A 68 -9.83 -8.28 -15.59
N ALA A 69 -8.96 -8.89 -16.37
CA ALA A 69 -7.96 -9.85 -15.89
C ALA A 69 -6.99 -9.21 -14.90
N GLN A 70 -6.53 -7.98 -15.15
CA GLN A 70 -5.68 -7.23 -14.22
C GLN A 70 -6.42 -6.89 -12.93
N ALA A 71 -7.67 -6.43 -13.01
CA ALA A 71 -8.47 -6.10 -11.84
C ALA A 71 -8.75 -7.34 -10.98
N GLU A 72 -9.03 -8.48 -11.60
CA GLU A 72 -9.25 -9.75 -10.89
C GLU A 72 -7.95 -10.28 -10.30
N SER A 73 -6.83 -10.22 -11.03
CA SER A 73 -5.52 -10.57 -10.49
C SER A 73 -5.14 -9.71 -9.28
N ALA A 74 -5.35 -8.39 -9.37
CA ALA A 74 -5.07 -7.47 -8.28
C ALA A 74 -5.96 -7.75 -7.06
N ARG A 75 -7.26 -8.02 -7.26
CA ARG A 75 -8.15 -8.44 -6.16
C ARG A 75 -7.69 -9.74 -5.53
N ALA A 76 -7.41 -10.77 -6.33
CA ALA A 76 -6.98 -12.07 -5.83
C ALA A 76 -5.69 -11.97 -5.03
N LYS A 77 -4.71 -11.20 -5.51
CA LYS A 77 -3.46 -10.90 -4.78
C LYS A 77 -3.74 -10.15 -3.48
N GLY A 78 -4.53 -9.08 -3.52
CA GLY A 78 -4.88 -8.31 -2.33
C GLY A 78 -5.61 -9.15 -1.28
N THR A 79 -6.53 -10.02 -1.68
CA THR A 79 -7.21 -10.94 -0.75
C THR A 79 -6.26 -11.98 -0.18
N ALA A 80 -5.35 -12.52 -1.00
CA ALA A 80 -4.37 -13.50 -0.54
C ALA A 80 -3.38 -12.88 0.45
N GLU A 81 -2.87 -11.68 0.16
CA GLU A 81 -1.97 -10.94 1.05
C GLU A 81 -2.66 -10.56 2.37
N ALA A 82 -3.90 -10.07 2.31
CA ALA A 82 -4.69 -9.77 3.50
C ALA A 82 -4.90 -11.01 4.36
N GLU A 83 -5.20 -12.16 3.76
CA GLU A 83 -5.38 -13.41 4.49
C GLU A 83 -4.08 -13.91 5.11
N VAL A 84 -2.95 -13.80 4.41
CA VAL A 84 -1.63 -14.12 4.96
C VAL A 84 -1.32 -13.23 6.17
N ILE A 85 -1.59 -11.92 6.09
CA ILE A 85 -1.37 -10.99 7.20
C ILE A 85 -2.30 -11.33 8.37
N ARG A 86 -3.58 -11.62 8.10
CA ARG A 86 -4.57 -12.00 9.11
C ARG A 86 -4.15 -13.27 9.85
N LEU A 87 -3.75 -14.30 9.11
CA LEU A 87 -3.30 -15.58 9.67
C LEU A 87 -2.00 -15.41 10.46
N ARG A 88 -1.05 -14.61 9.97
CA ARG A 88 0.17 -14.28 10.73
C ARG A 88 -0.16 -13.51 12.00
N GLY A 89 -1.00 -12.50 11.93
CA GLY A 89 -1.43 -11.72 13.10
C GLY A 89 -2.15 -12.58 14.14
N LEU A 90 -3.00 -13.50 13.70
CA LEU A 90 -3.64 -14.48 14.58
C LEU A 90 -2.62 -15.43 15.22
N ALA A 91 -1.70 -15.98 14.43
CA ALA A 91 -0.66 -16.87 14.92
C ALA A 91 0.27 -16.16 15.94
N GLU A 92 0.63 -14.90 15.68
CA GLU A 92 1.41 -14.09 16.61
C GLU A 92 0.64 -13.73 17.89
N ALA A 93 -0.66 -13.43 17.77
CA ALA A 93 -1.51 -13.16 18.90
C ALA A 93 -1.64 -14.41 19.79
N GLU A 94 -1.94 -15.56 19.20
CA GLU A 94 -2.01 -16.82 19.93
C GLU A 94 -0.65 -17.23 20.53
N ALA A 95 0.46 -16.97 19.84
CA ALA A 95 1.79 -17.24 20.38
C ALA A 95 2.09 -16.34 21.59
N ARG A 96 1.72 -15.05 21.54
CA ARG A 96 1.84 -14.14 22.67
C ARG A 96 0.93 -14.51 23.82
N GLU A 97 -0.31 -14.92 23.53
CA GLU A 97 -1.26 -15.36 24.54
C GLU A 97 -0.76 -16.63 25.24
N ARG A 98 -0.23 -17.61 24.49
CA ARG A 98 0.41 -18.79 25.07
C ARG A 98 1.66 -18.44 25.88
N GLN A 99 2.44 -17.43 25.47
CA GLN A 99 3.55 -16.93 26.29
C GLN A 99 3.04 -16.26 27.57
N ALA A 100 2.01 -15.42 27.50
CA ALA A 100 1.41 -14.77 28.65
C ALA A 100 0.83 -15.81 29.62
N GLU A 101 0.06 -16.78 29.14
CA GLU A 101 -0.42 -17.91 29.93
C GLU A 101 0.71 -18.73 30.53
N ALA A 102 1.79 -18.96 29.76
CA ALA A 102 2.97 -19.61 30.28
C ALA A 102 3.54 -18.79 31.44
N PHE A 103 3.75 -17.47 31.30
CA PHE A 103 4.23 -16.62 32.39
C PHE A 103 3.28 -16.54 33.59
N GLU A 104 1.96 -16.66 33.38
CA GLU A 104 0.99 -16.73 34.48
C GLU A 104 1.06 -18.08 35.22
N LYS A 105 1.15 -19.19 34.47
CA LYS A 105 1.25 -20.56 35.02
C LYS A 105 2.62 -20.82 35.64
N PHE A 106 3.67 -20.26 35.06
CA PHE A 106 5.01 -20.18 35.61
C PHE A 106 5.05 -19.02 36.62
N GLY A 107 4.37 -19.21 37.76
CA GLY A 107 4.28 -18.21 38.83
C GLY A 107 5.64 -17.67 39.33
N GLN A 108 5.60 -16.83 40.38
CA GLN A 108 6.70 -16.01 40.91
C GLN A 108 8.11 -16.65 40.90
N ALA A 109 8.24 -17.98 41.04
CA ALA A 109 9.50 -18.73 40.97
C ALA A 109 10.20 -18.71 39.60
N ALA A 110 9.49 -18.77 38.47
CA ALA A 110 10.13 -18.76 37.14
C ALA A 110 10.56 -17.35 36.73
N VAL A 111 9.78 -16.33 37.11
CA VAL A 111 10.17 -14.93 36.97
C VAL A 111 11.45 -14.67 37.78
N LEU A 112 11.54 -15.23 38.99
CA LEU A 112 12.75 -15.12 39.81
C LEU A 112 13.97 -15.80 39.15
N ASP A 113 13.81 -16.97 38.52
CA ASP A 113 14.90 -17.66 37.80
C ASP A 113 15.38 -16.87 36.56
N ILE A 114 14.45 -16.27 35.80
CA ILE A 114 14.78 -15.41 34.65
C ILE A 114 15.49 -14.13 35.13
N VAL A 115 14.98 -13.49 36.18
CA VAL A 115 15.59 -12.30 36.78
C VAL A 115 16.98 -12.64 37.34
N ALA A 116 17.16 -13.79 37.98
CA ALA A 116 18.45 -14.25 38.47
C ALA A 116 19.48 -14.47 37.34
N LYS A 117 19.04 -14.95 36.17
CA LYS A 117 19.90 -15.09 34.97
C LYS A 117 20.22 -13.77 34.28
N MET A 118 19.31 -12.80 34.35
CA MET A 118 19.46 -11.46 33.75
C MET A 118 20.23 -10.48 34.66
N LEU A 119 20.26 -10.73 35.97
CA LEU A 119 20.92 -9.88 36.96
C LEU A 119 22.40 -9.60 36.69
N PRO A 120 23.24 -10.58 36.28
CA PRO A 120 24.66 -10.37 36.04
C PRO A 120 24.94 -9.39 34.91
N GLU A 121 24.14 -9.41 33.84
CA GLU A 121 24.30 -8.45 32.75
C GLU A 121 23.94 -7.03 33.19
N LEU A 122 22.87 -6.88 33.97
CA LEU A 122 22.47 -5.59 34.51
C LEU A 122 23.51 -5.07 35.51
N ALA A 123 23.97 -5.93 36.43
CA ALA A 123 25.03 -5.60 37.38
C ALA A 123 26.33 -5.23 36.66
N GLY A 124 26.71 -5.94 35.60
CA GLY A 124 27.89 -5.62 34.78
C GLY A 124 27.78 -4.25 34.09
N LYS A 125 26.62 -3.91 33.52
CA LYS A 125 26.39 -2.60 32.88
C LYS A 125 26.33 -1.45 33.88
N VAL A 126 25.75 -1.67 35.05
CA VAL A 126 25.69 -0.68 36.13
C VAL A 126 27.04 -0.51 36.81
N ALA A 127 27.81 -1.59 36.95
CA ALA A 127 29.16 -1.56 37.53
C ALA A 127 30.23 -1.07 36.54
N ALA A 128 29.98 -1.05 35.22
CA ALA A 128 30.95 -0.58 34.23
C ALA A 128 31.52 0.84 34.52
N PRO A 129 30.70 1.87 34.80
CA PRO A 129 31.21 3.19 35.19
C PRO A 129 31.81 3.25 36.60
N LEU A 130 31.41 2.33 37.51
CA LEU A 130 31.94 2.27 38.88
C LEU A 130 33.29 1.54 38.96
N GLY A 131 33.49 0.49 38.15
CA GLY A 131 34.75 -0.23 38.01
C GLY A 131 35.81 0.56 37.26
N SER A 132 35.44 1.65 36.59
CA SER A 132 36.36 2.60 35.97
C SER A 132 36.89 3.66 36.95
N ILE A 133 36.51 3.59 38.24
CA ILE A 133 36.97 4.50 39.30
C ILE A 133 37.86 3.72 40.27
N ASP A 134 39.15 3.57 39.94
CA ASP A 134 40.12 2.85 40.78
C ASP A 134 40.49 3.60 42.09
N LYS A 135 40.30 4.92 42.13
CA LYS A 135 40.64 5.74 43.31
C LYS A 135 39.74 6.97 43.41
N LEU A 136 38.62 6.85 44.10
CA LEU A 136 37.84 8.00 44.55
C LEU A 136 38.55 8.64 45.76
N THR A 137 39.52 9.50 45.50
CA THR A 137 40.15 10.28 46.58
C THR A 137 39.29 11.50 46.86
N VAL A 138 38.53 11.45 47.95
CA VAL A 138 37.82 12.63 48.46
C VAL A 138 38.86 13.57 49.04
N MET A 139 39.25 14.59 48.27
CA MET A 139 40.05 15.69 48.77
C MET A 139 39.14 16.56 49.64
N ASP A 140 39.13 16.26 50.93
CA ASP A 140 38.62 17.18 51.94
C ASP A 140 39.54 18.40 51.95
N SER A 141 39.09 19.50 51.35
CA SER A 141 39.81 20.77 51.38
C SER A 141 39.63 21.40 52.77
N GLY A 142 40.35 20.85 53.76
CA GLY A 142 40.76 21.55 54.98
C GLY A 142 39.68 22.25 55.79
N ASN A 143 38.42 21.79 55.74
CA ASN A 143 37.37 22.23 56.65
C ASN A 143 36.27 21.17 56.59
N GLY A 144 36.35 20.15 57.45
CA GLY A 144 35.56 18.90 57.46
C GLY A 144 34.06 19.01 57.21
N THR A 145 33.71 19.38 55.98
CA THR A 145 32.37 19.76 55.51
C THR A 145 32.16 19.30 54.07
N GLY A 146 33.04 18.46 53.51
CA GLY A 146 32.84 17.88 52.17
C GLY A 146 31.63 16.93 52.11
N ALA A 147 31.42 16.12 53.15
CA ALA A 147 30.26 15.23 53.24
C ALA A 147 28.96 15.97 53.60
N LEU A 148 29.05 17.05 54.41
CA LEU A 148 27.89 17.87 54.77
C LEU A 148 27.44 18.76 53.60
N GLN A 149 28.38 19.32 52.82
CA GLN A 149 28.05 20.07 51.62
C GLN A 149 27.58 19.16 50.49
N LEU A 150 28.13 17.95 50.33
CA LEU A 150 27.58 16.97 49.38
C LEU A 150 26.17 16.53 49.79
N GLY A 151 25.93 16.30 51.09
CA GLY A 151 24.59 16.01 51.62
C GLY A 151 23.60 17.14 51.37
N GLN A 152 24.00 18.40 51.61
CA GLN A 152 23.17 19.57 51.33
C GLN A 152 22.97 19.82 49.84
N TYR A 153 24.01 19.61 49.02
CA TYR A 153 23.94 19.76 47.56
C TYR A 153 23.04 18.69 46.94
N VAL A 154 23.13 17.44 47.40
CA VAL A 154 22.22 16.36 46.97
C VAL A 154 20.80 16.64 47.45
N THR A 155 20.60 17.15 48.66
CA THR A 155 19.26 17.54 49.16
C THR A 155 18.68 18.71 48.35
N GLN A 156 19.49 19.71 48.02
CA GLN A 156 19.07 20.84 47.19
C GLN A 156 18.78 20.42 45.75
N LEU A 157 19.59 19.53 45.19
CA LEU A 157 19.36 18.98 43.85
C LEU A 157 18.08 18.14 43.83
N MET A 158 17.86 17.28 44.84
CA MET A 158 16.62 16.52 44.99
C MET A 158 15.39 17.41 45.18
N ALA A 159 15.53 18.56 45.83
CA ALA A 159 14.46 19.55 45.96
C ALA A 159 14.16 20.29 44.64
N THR A 160 15.17 20.49 43.78
CA THR A 160 15.07 21.27 42.53
C THR A 160 14.68 20.40 41.32
N VAL A 161 14.95 19.09 41.37
CA VAL A 161 14.66 18.13 40.29
C VAL A 161 13.17 18.08 39.89
N PRO A 162 12.20 18.08 40.82
CA PRO A 162 10.78 18.07 40.46
C PRO A 162 10.35 19.33 39.69
N GLU A 163 10.86 20.50 40.08
CA GLU A 163 10.57 21.77 39.41
C GLU A 163 11.21 21.82 38.02
N MET A 164 12.46 21.37 37.86
CA MET A 164 13.13 21.31 36.56
C MET A 164 12.42 20.36 35.59
N LEU A 165 11.99 19.19 36.08
CA LEU A 165 11.28 18.23 35.25
C LEU A 165 9.89 18.74 34.83
N LYS A 166 9.20 19.45 35.72
CA LYS A 166 7.93 20.13 35.40
C LYS A 166 8.10 21.26 34.38
N ASN A 167 9.15 22.07 34.50
CA ASN A 167 9.40 23.20 33.60
C ASN A 167 9.90 22.79 32.21
N VAL A 168 10.68 21.70 32.11
CA VAL A 168 11.24 21.23 30.83
C VAL A 168 10.29 20.26 30.11
N SER A 169 9.56 19.44 30.85
CA SER A 169 8.72 18.36 30.29
C SER A 169 7.21 18.67 30.35
N GLY A 170 6.78 19.63 31.17
CA GLY A 170 5.36 19.87 31.46
C GLY A 170 4.70 18.78 32.30
N ILE A 171 5.47 17.78 32.74
CA ILE A 171 4.98 16.60 33.46
C ILE A 171 5.09 16.84 34.96
N ASP A 172 3.95 16.83 35.65
CA ASP A 172 3.87 16.97 37.10
C ASP A 172 4.01 15.60 37.77
N VAL A 173 5.25 15.21 38.09
CA VAL A 173 5.59 13.89 38.63
C VAL A 173 4.87 13.61 39.96
N THR A 174 4.57 14.63 40.75
CA THR A 174 3.79 14.48 41.99
C THR A 174 2.35 14.05 41.72
N GLN A 175 1.74 14.48 40.61
CA GLN A 175 0.41 14.02 40.20
C GLN A 175 0.45 12.61 39.60
N LEU A 176 1.49 12.27 38.84
CA LEU A 176 1.66 10.90 38.34
C LEU A 176 1.85 9.90 39.49
N VAL A 177 2.64 10.25 40.51
CA VAL A 177 2.86 9.40 41.68
C VAL A 177 1.60 9.31 42.54
N LYS A 178 0.83 10.40 42.71
CA LYS A 178 -0.48 10.33 43.36
C LYS A 178 -1.47 9.48 42.57
N GLY A 179 -1.59 9.67 41.25
CA GLY A 179 -2.48 8.87 40.41
C GLY A 179 -2.11 7.39 40.37
N LEU A 180 -0.82 7.04 40.46
CA LEU A 180 -0.35 5.65 40.58
C LEU A 180 -0.58 5.06 41.98
N THR A 181 -0.54 5.89 43.02
CA THR A 181 -0.78 5.47 44.41
C THR A 181 -2.27 5.35 44.70
N GLU A 182 -3.08 6.33 44.30
CA GLU A 182 -4.55 6.31 44.39
C GLU A 182 -5.16 5.18 43.52
N LYS A 183 -4.56 4.85 42.37
CA LYS A 183 -5.00 3.70 41.56
C LYS A 183 -4.73 2.35 42.24
N LYS A 184 -3.90 2.31 43.28
CA LYS A 184 -3.64 1.10 44.07
C LYS A 184 -4.57 0.97 45.29
N ASP A 185 -5.17 2.06 45.76
CA ASP A 185 -6.16 2.07 46.85
C ASP A 185 -7.63 1.99 46.36
N GLY A 186 -7.89 1.98 45.05
CA GLY A 186 -9.24 1.92 44.45
C GLY A 186 -9.67 0.55 43.88
N ALA A 187 -8.93 -0.54 44.14
CA ALA A 187 -9.22 -1.87 43.57
C ALA A 187 -9.78 -2.89 44.58
N SER A 188 -10.43 -2.41 45.65
CA SER A 188 -11.29 -3.22 46.50
C SER A 188 -12.58 -2.43 46.75
N GLU A 189 -13.72 -3.08 46.50
CA GLU A 189 -15.10 -2.57 46.63
C GLU A 189 -15.66 -1.81 45.41
N THR A 190 -16.18 -2.56 44.43
CA THR A 190 -17.62 -2.56 44.06
C THR A 190 -17.84 -3.33 42.74
N SER A 191 -18.24 -4.59 42.86
CA SER A 191 -19.09 -5.25 41.85
C SER A 191 -20.09 -6.18 42.54
N THR A 192 -21.12 -5.59 43.13
CA THR A 192 -22.40 -6.29 43.29
C THR A 192 -23.52 -5.31 42.97
N GLY A 193 -24.04 -5.48 41.77
CA GLY A 193 -25.25 -4.90 41.20
C GLY A 193 -25.25 -5.40 39.76
N GLU A 194 -26.18 -6.20 39.27
CA GLU A 194 -27.49 -6.66 39.74
C GLU A 194 -27.84 -7.87 38.83
N PRO A 195 -28.89 -8.65 39.11
CA PRO A 195 -30.09 -8.38 38.35
C PRO A 195 -31.36 -8.48 39.19
N GLY A 196 -32.12 -7.39 39.22
CA GLY A 196 -33.52 -7.41 39.61
C GLY A 196 -34.34 -8.21 38.61
N ALA A 197 -34.89 -9.34 39.07
CA ALA A 197 -36.03 -10.00 38.46
C ALA A 197 -36.79 -10.82 39.51
N VAL A 198 -37.98 -10.31 39.87
CA VAL A 198 -39.22 -11.05 40.13
C VAL A 198 -39.20 -12.09 41.27
N GLU A 199 -40.03 -11.89 42.31
CA GLU A 199 -41.25 -12.71 42.54
C GLU A 199 -41.78 -12.65 44.00
N LYS A 200 -42.98 -12.04 44.15
CA LYS A 200 -44.17 -12.40 44.97
C LYS A 200 -44.08 -12.84 46.45
N LYS A 201 -45.13 -12.37 47.16
CA LYS A 201 -45.89 -12.98 48.28
C LYS A 201 -45.13 -13.09 49.60
N GLU A 202 -45.69 -12.78 50.78
CA GLU A 202 -47.06 -12.66 51.28
C GLU A 202 -47.04 -11.73 52.50
#